data_AF-A0A2V1JQB3-F1
#
_entry.id   AF-A0A2V1JQB3-F1
#
_cell.length_a   1.000
_cell.length_b   1.000
_cell.length_c   1.000
_cell.angle_alpha   90.00
_cell.angle_beta   90.00
_cell.angle_gamma   90.00
#
_symmetry.space_group_name_H-M   'P 1'
#
loop_
_entity.id
_entity.type
_entity.pdbx_description
1 polymer ?
#
loop_
_entity_poly.entity_id
_entity_poly.type
_entity_poly.pdbx_seq_one_letter_code
_entity_poly.pdbx_strand_id
1 'polypeptide(L)'
;MVMTAKEMYRKTMISSKAKELMDDVMKKIMKQSSNGHFALRMAVDDRDKNDHEIIQAVQNELIANGYKVKFDPVQPLPSGCPSDQWDFYAYLNVGWGKDVVEEKIKGENKR
;
A
#
# COMPACT_ATOMS: atom_id res chain seq x y z
N MET A 1 -23.19 15.27 13.42
CA MET A 1 -23.03 15.17 11.96
C MET A 1 -23.84 13.96 11.51
N VAL A 2 -24.91 14.15 10.73
CA VAL A 2 -25.78 13.05 10.29
C VAL A 2 -25.13 12.41 9.06
N MET A 3 -24.71 11.16 9.18
CA MET A 3 -24.13 10.41 8.07
C MET A 3 -25.27 9.87 7.19
N THR A 4 -25.19 10.11 5.89
CA THR A 4 -26.20 9.62 4.95
C THR A 4 -26.02 8.11 4.70
N ALA A 5 -27.08 7.42 4.31
CA ALA A 5 -27.01 5.99 3.95
C ALA A 5 -25.98 5.71 2.84
N LYS A 6 -25.86 6.63 1.87
CA LYS A 6 -24.88 6.55 0.78
C LYS A 6 -23.43 6.62 1.29
N GLU A 7 -23.15 7.51 2.24
CA GLU A 7 -21.82 7.62 2.86
C GLU A 7 -21.48 6.39 3.71
N MET A 8 -22.47 5.86 4.46
CA MET A 8 -22.30 4.63 5.22
C MET A 8 -21.97 3.46 4.30
N TYR A 9 -22.75 3.27 3.23
CA TYR A 9 -22.51 2.22 2.24
C TYR A 9 -21.12 2.34 1.61
N ARG A 10 -20.70 3.55 1.22
CA ARG A 10 -19.37 3.81 0.67
C ARG A 10 -18.26 3.39 1.65
N LYS A 11 -18.37 3.79 2.92
CA LYS A 11 -17.39 3.44 3.95
C LYS A 11 -17.30 1.94 4.19
N THR A 12 -18.44 1.25 4.25
CA THR A 12 -18.48 -0.21 4.39
C THR A 12 -17.81 -0.91 3.21
N MET A 13 -18.07 -0.44 1.98
CA MET A 13 -17.44 -0.98 0.77
C MET A 13 -15.91 -0.79 0.79
N ILE A 14 -15.44 0.41 1.13
CA ILE A 14 -14.01 0.71 1.25
C ILE A 14 -13.36 -0.20 2.30
N SER A 15 -13.99 -0.37 3.46
CA SER A 15 -13.50 -1.24 4.53
C SER A 15 -13.38 -2.71 4.08
N SER A 16 -14.38 -3.22 3.35
CA SER A 16 -14.33 -4.59 2.81
C SER A 16 -13.16 -4.77 1.83
N LYS A 17 -13.01 -3.84 0.87
CA LYS A 17 -11.93 -3.91 -0.10
C LYS A 17 -10.54 -3.72 0.53
N ALA A 18 -10.42 -2.87 1.53
CA ALA A 18 -9.18 -2.70 2.29
C ALA A 18 -8.79 -3.99 3.02
N LYS A 19 -9.77 -4.70 3.60
CA LYS A 19 -9.54 -6.01 4.21
C LYS A 19 -9.06 -7.04 3.19
N GLU A 20 -9.72 -7.12 2.04
CA GLU A 20 -9.32 -8.03 0.95
C GLU A 20 -7.89 -7.75 0.46
N LEU A 21 -7.53 -6.48 0.28
CA LEU A 21 -6.19 -6.08 -0.11
C LEU A 21 -5.16 -6.41 1.00
N MET A 22 -5.49 -6.17 2.26
CA MET A 22 -4.63 -6.52 3.39
C MET A 22 -4.38 -8.04 3.47
N ASP A 23 -5.42 -8.85 3.27
CA ASP A 23 -5.30 -10.32 3.26
C ASP A 23 -4.36 -10.79 2.13
N ASP A 24 -4.43 -10.20 0.94
CA ASP A 24 -3.52 -10.49 -0.17
C ASP A 24 -2.07 -10.06 0.13
N VAL A 25 -1.88 -8.85 0.69
CA VAL A 25 -0.56 -8.36 1.14
C VAL A 25 0.04 -9.35 2.14
N MET A 26 -0.71 -9.72 3.18
CA MET A 26 -0.22 -10.62 4.23
C MET A 26 0.12 -12.01 3.69
N LYS A 27 -0.71 -12.56 2.80
CA LYS A 27 -0.43 -13.83 2.12
C LYS A 27 0.87 -13.77 1.32
N LYS A 28 1.11 -12.68 0.59
CA LYS A 28 2.35 -12.46 -0.16
C LYS A 28 3.55 -12.27 0.75
N ILE A 29 3.42 -11.54 1.86
CA ILE A 29 4.47 -11.38 2.87
C ILE A 29 4.86 -12.74 3.46
N MET A 30 3.90 -13.57 3.86
CA MET A 30 4.17 -14.92 4.39
C MET A 30 4.93 -15.77 3.38
N LYS A 31 4.51 -15.74 2.11
CA LYS A 31 5.21 -16.45 1.03
C LYS A 31 6.64 -15.96 0.84
N GLN A 32 6.85 -14.64 0.77
CA GLN A 32 8.18 -14.05 0.62
C GLN A 32 9.07 -14.35 1.84
N SER A 33 8.50 -14.32 3.04
CA SER A 33 9.20 -14.65 4.28
C SER A 33 9.64 -16.11 4.32
N SER A 34 8.79 -17.04 3.85
CA SER A 34 9.15 -18.47 3.74
C SER A 34 10.30 -18.72 2.75
N ASN A 35 10.52 -17.79 1.82
CA ASN A 35 11.62 -17.81 0.86
C ASN A 35 12.87 -17.04 1.35
N GLY A 36 12.85 -16.51 2.58
CA GLY A 36 13.96 -15.73 3.15
C GLY A 36 14.04 -14.28 2.67
N HIS A 37 12.98 -13.75 2.04
CA HIS A 37 12.90 -12.35 1.65
C HIS A 37 12.28 -11.49 2.75
N PHE A 38 12.71 -10.23 2.80
CA PHE A 38 12.34 -9.24 3.83
C PHE A 38 11.59 -8.03 3.23
N ALA A 39 11.23 -8.13 1.96
CA ALA A 39 10.52 -7.08 1.25
C ALA A 39 9.54 -7.67 0.22
N LEU A 40 8.47 -6.93 -0.03
CA LEU A 40 7.43 -7.21 -1.02
C LEU A 40 7.26 -5.95 -1.88
N ARG A 41 7.23 -6.14 -3.19
CA ARG A 41 6.74 -5.15 -4.14
C ARG A 41 5.57 -5.76 -4.89
N MET A 42 4.41 -5.11 -4.86
CA MET A 42 3.23 -5.59 -5.59
C MET A 42 2.53 -4.45 -6.31
N ALA A 43 2.02 -4.74 -7.51
CA ALA A 43 1.13 -3.85 -8.23
C ALA A 43 -0.21 -3.73 -7.48
N VAL A 44 -0.77 -2.52 -7.49
CA VAL A 44 -2.10 -2.21 -6.96
C VAL A 44 -2.84 -1.32 -7.96
N ASP A 45 -4.16 -1.47 -7.99
CA ASP A 45 -5.02 -0.62 -8.80
C ASP A 45 -5.24 0.72 -8.07
N ASP A 46 -4.78 1.83 -8.66
CA ASP A 46 -5.02 3.20 -8.18
C ASP A 46 -5.74 3.98 -9.28
N ARG A 47 -6.98 3.56 -9.60
CA ARG A 47 -7.73 4.08 -10.76
C ARG A 47 -8.65 5.24 -10.40
N ASP A 48 -9.17 5.25 -9.18
CA ASP A 48 -10.08 6.27 -8.71
C ASP A 48 -9.86 6.65 -7.23
N LYS A 49 -10.64 7.60 -6.73
CA LYS A 49 -10.52 8.08 -5.35
C LYS A 49 -10.80 7.00 -4.30
N ASN A 50 -11.69 6.03 -4.59
CA ASN A 50 -11.98 4.97 -3.64
C ASN A 50 -10.81 3.99 -3.58
N ASP A 51 -10.24 3.62 -4.72
CA ASP A 51 -9.04 2.79 -4.79
C ASP A 51 -7.87 3.44 -4.03
N HIS A 52 -7.70 4.75 -4.21
CA HIS A 52 -6.72 5.53 -3.44
C HIS A 52 -7.00 5.51 -1.93
N GLU A 53 -8.25 5.71 -1.50
CA GLU A 53 -8.66 5.63 -0.08
C GLU A 53 -8.41 4.23 0.50
N ILE A 54 -8.65 3.16 -0.27
CA ILE A 54 -8.39 1.77 0.12
C ILE A 54 -6.90 1.53 0.32
N ILE A 55 -6.07 1.96 -0.64
CA ILE A 55 -4.62 1.84 -0.57
C ILE A 55 -4.07 2.59 0.64
N GLN A 56 -4.53 3.82 0.89
CA GLN A 56 -4.13 4.60 2.07
C GLN A 56 -4.52 3.91 3.38
N ALA A 57 -5.72 3.33 3.46
CA ALA A 57 -6.15 2.59 4.65
C ALA A 57 -5.22 1.40 4.96
N VAL A 58 -4.85 0.63 3.94
CA VAL A 58 -3.91 -0.51 4.08
C VAL A 58 -2.51 -0.03 4.46
N GLN A 59 -2.02 1.06 3.86
CA GLN A 59 -0.72 1.63 4.24
C GLN A 59 -0.66 2.01 5.71
N ASN A 60 -1.69 2.72 6.19
CA ASN A 60 -1.75 3.15 7.59
C ASN A 60 -1.76 1.95 8.54
N GLU A 61 -2.52 0.91 8.20
CA GLU A 61 -2.58 -0.31 8.99
C GLU A 61 -1.21 -1.02 9.04
N LEU A 62 -0.54 -1.18 7.89
CA LEU A 62 0.79 -1.77 7.82
C LEU A 62 1.83 -0.97 8.62
N ILE A 63 1.82 0.37 8.50
CA ILE A 63 2.71 1.23 9.27
C ILE A 63 2.43 1.11 10.78
N ALA A 64 1.16 1.06 11.18
CA ALA A 64 0.76 0.88 12.57
C ALA A 64 1.25 -0.47 13.13
N ASN A 65 1.32 -1.51 12.29
CA ASN A 65 1.86 -2.82 12.63
C ASN A 65 3.40 -2.93 12.49
N GLY A 66 4.10 -1.81 12.26
CA GLY A 66 5.56 -1.74 12.26
C GLY A 66 6.24 -2.07 10.93
N TYR A 67 5.49 -2.21 9.84
CA TYR A 67 6.06 -2.39 8.51
C TYR A 67 6.55 -1.05 7.95
N LYS A 68 7.62 -1.08 7.13
CA LYS A 68 8.04 0.08 6.33
C LYS A 68 7.33 0.02 4.99
N VAL A 69 6.53 1.03 4.70
CA VAL A 69 5.68 1.06 3.51
C VAL A 69 6.03 2.26 2.65
N LYS A 70 6.10 2.04 1.33
CA LYS A 70 6.23 3.10 0.33
C LYS A 70 5.27 2.84 -0.82
N PHE A 71 4.50 3.87 -1.16
CA PHE A 71 3.62 3.87 -2.32
C PHE A 71 4.26 4.60 -3.49
N ASP A 72 4.34 3.93 -4.63
CA ASP A 72 4.74 4.53 -5.88
C ASP A 72 3.49 4.67 -6.76
N PRO A 73 2.93 5.89 -6.91
CA PRO A 73 1.73 6.10 -7.72
C PRO A 73 2.02 5.89 -9.21
N VAL A 74 0.94 5.66 -9.98
CA VAL A 74 1.03 5.60 -11.44
C VAL A 74 1.58 6.92 -11.97
N GLN A 75 2.60 6.85 -12.85
CA GLN A 75 3.09 8.03 -13.56
C GLN A 75 2.28 8.24 -14.85
N PRO A 76 1.91 9.49 -15.19
CA PRO A 76 1.23 9.76 -16.44
C PRO A 76 2.12 9.43 -17.65
N LEU A 77 1.49 9.06 -18.77
CA LEU A 77 2.17 8.91 -20.05
C LEU A 77 2.94 10.19 -20.41
N PRO A 78 4.24 10.10 -20.72
CA PRO A 78 4.95 11.19 -21.37
C PRO A 78 4.27 11.54 -22.70
N SER A 79 4.26 12.83 -23.05
CA SER A 79 3.69 13.29 -24.32
C SER A 79 4.34 12.57 -25.51
N GLY A 80 3.51 11.99 -26.39
CA GLY A 80 3.97 11.32 -27.61
C GLY A 80 4.33 9.83 -27.45
N CYS A 81 4.15 9.22 -26.27
CA CYS A 81 4.38 7.79 -26.10
C CYS A 81 3.16 6.94 -26.50
N PRO A 82 3.34 5.82 -27.23
CA PRO A 82 2.29 4.84 -27.50
C PRO A 82 1.79 4.21 -26.20
N SER A 83 0.48 4.30 -25.94
CA SER A 83 -0.15 3.81 -24.70
C SER A 83 -0.16 2.27 -24.58
N ASP A 84 0.07 1.57 -25.68
CA ASP A 84 0.05 0.11 -25.80
C ASP A 84 1.34 -0.58 -25.32
N GLN A 85 2.40 0.19 -25.02
CA GLN A 85 3.71 -0.34 -24.63
C GLN A 85 4.04 -0.16 -23.13
N TRP A 86 3.15 0.43 -22.32
CA TRP A 86 3.43 0.75 -20.92
C TRP A 86 2.38 0.20 -19.96
N ASP A 87 2.85 -0.54 -18.95
CA ASP A 87 2.06 -1.03 -17.83
C ASP A 87 1.99 0.04 -16.72
N PHE A 88 0.86 0.74 -16.65
CA PHE A 88 0.56 1.79 -15.67
C PHE A 88 0.10 1.21 -14.33
N TYR A 89 1.02 0.59 -13.60
CA TYR A 89 0.72 0.09 -12.25
C TYR A 89 1.22 1.04 -11.18
N ALA A 90 0.37 1.30 -10.19
CA ALA A 90 0.84 1.78 -8.90
C ALA A 90 1.47 0.60 -8.15
N TYR A 91 2.47 0.87 -7.32
CA TYR A 91 3.14 -0.17 -6.54
C TYR A 91 3.08 0.12 -5.05
N LEU A 92 2.79 -0.93 -4.29
CA LEU A 92 2.96 -0.98 -2.86
C LEU A 92 4.25 -1.73 -2.53
N ASN A 93 5.19 -1.04 -1.90
CA ASN A 93 6.42 -1.63 -1.39
C ASN A 93 6.31 -1.76 0.12
N VAL A 94 6.52 -2.96 0.64
CA VAL A 94 6.42 -3.29 2.07
C VAL A 94 7.71 -3.99 2.50
N GLY A 95 8.39 -3.48 3.53
CA GLY A 95 9.59 -4.08 4.13
C GLY A 95 9.35 -4.46 5.59
N TRP A 96 9.96 -5.56 6.02
CA TRP A 96 9.93 -6.08 7.40
C TRP A 96 11.28 -6.69 7.79
N GLY A 97 11.60 -6.72 9.09
CA GLY A 97 12.87 -7.29 9.60
C GLY A 97 13.74 -6.28 10.36
N LYS A 98 14.85 -6.76 10.93
CA LYS A 98 15.70 -6.00 11.87
C LYS A 98 16.29 -4.71 11.28
N ASP A 99 16.67 -4.71 10.01
CA ASP A 99 17.26 -3.53 9.35
C ASP A 99 16.25 -2.40 9.12
N VAL A 100 14.95 -2.69 9.21
CA VAL A 100 13.88 -1.69 9.09
C VAL A 100 13.70 -0.88 10.39
N VAL A 101 14.09 -1.44 11.53
CA VAL A 101 13.95 -0.80 12.85
C VAL A 101 15.11 0.17 13.12
N GLU A 102 16.29 -0.08 12.57
CA GLU A 102 17.50 0.72 12.84
C GLU A 102 17.43 2.16 12.30
N GLU A 103 16.66 2.43 11.24
CA GLU A 103 16.51 3.80 10.72
C GLU A 103 15.73 4.72 11.68
N LYS A 104 14.84 4.17 12.53
CA LYS A 104 14.17 4.99 13.57
C LYS A 104 15.12 5.32 14.72
N ILE A 105 15.99 4.39 15.11
CA ILE A 105 16.88 4.56 16.28
C ILE A 105 18.05 5.52 15.95
N LYS A 106 18.51 5.59 14.70
CA LYS A 106 19.58 6.52 14.29
C LYS A 106 19.14 7.99 14.19
N GLY A 107 17.83 8.27 14.20
CA GLY A 107 17.27 9.63 14.17
C GLY A 107 17.15 10.32 15.54
N GLU A 108 17.07 9.57 16.64
CA GLU A 108 16.85 10.13 17.99
C GLU A 108 18.14 10.39 18.79
N ASN A 109 19.32 10.01 18.28
CA ASN A 109 20.60 10.17 18.98
C ASN A 109 21.47 11.33 18.46
N LYS A 110 20.82 12.42 18.01
CA LYS A 110 21.47 13.73 17.79
C LYS A 110 20.73 14.83 18.56
N ARG A 111 20.87 14.83 19.87
CA ARG A 111 20.75 16.04 20.71
C ARG A 111 21.82 16.02 21.77
#